data_AF-A0A939RJJ3-F1
#
_entry.id   AF-A0A939RJJ3-F1
#
_cell.length_a   1.000
_cell.length_b   1.000
_cell.length_c   1.000
_cell.angle_alpha   90.00
_cell.angle_beta   90.00
_cell.angle_gamma   90.00
#
_symmetry.space_group_name_H-M   'P 1'
#
loop_
_entity.id
_entity.type
_entity.pdbx_description
1 polymer ?
#
loop_
_entity_poly.entity_id
_entity_poly.type
_entity_poly.pdbx_seq_one_letter_code
_entity_poly.pdbx_strand_id
1 'polypeptide(L)'
;MTDETRDIITATVNETVERLKAAGMLRQIDRNAREKTEELLRQYPLFKMIKGKRRTTELVAAIENALAKISEDQYAEIIRRHYFDRQGLEKIALDLNISTKTARKHKQRLVGTLSTLLFSDEMIQEIFFR
;
A
#
# COMPACT_ATOMS: atom_id res chain seq x y z
N MET A 1 -28.77 39.77 13.13
CA MET A 1 -27.89 38.60 12.94
C MET A 1 -26.91 38.98 11.85
N THR A 2 -25.67 39.25 12.22
CA THR A 2 -24.61 39.74 11.32
C THR A 2 -24.17 38.65 10.35
N ASP A 3 -23.83 39.04 9.12
CA ASP A 3 -23.35 38.14 8.06
C ASP A 3 -22.17 37.27 8.53
N GLU A 4 -21.30 37.85 9.37
CA GLU A 4 -20.15 37.16 9.98
C GLU A 4 -20.53 35.88 10.74
N THR A 5 -21.67 35.86 11.45
CA THR A 5 -22.05 34.65 12.21
C THR A 5 -22.48 33.52 11.29
N ARG A 6 -23.10 33.85 10.14
CA ARG A 6 -23.49 32.87 9.12
C ARG A 6 -22.27 32.36 8.37
N ASP A 7 -21.30 33.21 8.09
CA ASP A 7 -20.06 32.82 7.42
C ASP A 7 -19.19 31.91 8.30
N ILE A 8 -19.05 32.22 9.59
CA ILE A 8 -18.32 31.36 10.55
C ILE A 8 -18.98 29.98 10.67
N ILE A 9 -20.32 29.93 10.76
CA ILE A 9 -21.05 28.66 10.82
C ILE A 9 -20.87 27.88 9.51
N THR A 10 -20.98 28.54 8.35
CA THR A 10 -20.87 27.89 7.04
C THR A 10 -19.45 27.38 6.79
N ALA A 11 -18.42 28.13 7.18
CA ALA A 11 -17.03 27.71 7.11
C ALA A 11 -16.75 26.49 8.01
N THR A 12 -17.26 26.51 9.25
CA THR A 12 -17.09 25.40 10.21
C THR A 12 -17.80 24.12 9.74
N VAL A 13 -19.00 24.27 9.16
CA VAL A 13 -19.76 23.14 8.58
C VAL A 13 -19.03 22.58 7.36
N ASN A 14 -18.52 23.42 6.47
CA ASN A 14 -17.77 22.96 5.30
C ASN A 14 -16.48 22.26 5.69
N GLU A 15 -15.74 22.79 6.67
CA GLU A 15 -14.52 22.17 7.18
C GLU A 15 -14.81 20.79 7.81
N THR A 16 -15.89 20.66 8.59
CA THR A 16 -16.29 19.36 9.15
C THR A 16 -16.72 18.37 8.07
N VAL A 17 -17.42 18.81 7.03
CA VAL A 17 -17.78 17.98 5.88
C VAL A 17 -16.54 17.50 5.11
N GLU A 18 -15.55 18.38 4.86
CA GLU A 18 -14.30 18.02 4.20
C GLU A 18 -13.47 17.03 5.04
N ARG A 19 -13.37 17.24 6.36
CA ARG A 19 -12.73 16.29 7.28
C ARG A 19 -13.43 14.92 7.30
N LEU A 20 -14.77 14.90 7.22
CA LEU A 20 -15.56 13.66 7.16
C LEU A 20 -15.39 12.93 5.82
N LYS A 21 -15.35 13.66 4.70
CA LYS A 21 -15.04 13.09 3.37
C LYS A 21 -13.62 12.54 3.32
N ALA A 22 -12.64 13.28 3.83
CA ALA A 22 -11.25 12.84 3.93
C ALA A 22 -11.14 11.57 4.79
N ALA A 23 -11.78 11.53 5.96
CA ALA A 23 -11.82 10.33 6.81
C ALA A 23 -12.51 9.13 6.13
N GLY A 24 -13.57 9.38 5.36
CA GLY A 24 -14.26 8.37 4.54
C GLY A 24 -13.39 7.85 3.39
N MET A 25 -12.69 8.75 2.70
CA MET A 25 -11.73 8.41 1.64
C MET A 25 -10.55 7.64 2.21
N LEU A 26 -9.98 8.03 3.35
CA LEU A 26 -8.90 7.31 4.03
C LEU A 26 -9.31 5.87 4.37
N ARG A 27 -10.53 5.66 4.90
CA ARG A 27 -11.06 4.32 5.17
C ARG A 27 -11.30 3.47 3.91
N GLN A 28 -11.64 4.08 2.78
CA GLN A 28 -11.78 3.38 1.49
C GLN A 28 -10.43 3.14 0.81
N ILE A 29 -9.50 4.09 0.93
CA ILE A 29 -8.11 3.97 0.52
C ILE A 29 -7.49 2.80 1.27
N ASP A 30 -7.70 2.63 2.57
CA ASP A 30 -7.14 1.49 3.34
C ASP A 30 -7.57 0.11 2.83
N ARG A 31 -8.84 -0.06 2.43
CA ARG A 31 -9.31 -1.33 1.82
C ARG A 31 -8.73 -1.50 0.42
N ASN A 32 -8.75 -0.43 -0.37
CA ASN A 32 -8.18 -0.42 -1.72
C ASN A 32 -6.65 -0.50 -1.73
N ALA A 33 -5.97 -0.10 -0.67
CA ALA A 33 -4.51 0.05 -0.62
C ALA A 33 -3.86 -1.32 -0.53
N ARG A 34 -4.44 -2.26 0.25
CA ARG A 34 -3.99 -3.66 0.25
C ARG A 34 -4.17 -4.31 -1.11
N GLU A 35 -5.34 -4.14 -1.73
CA GLU A 35 -5.62 -4.69 -3.05
C GLU A 35 -4.69 -4.10 -4.13
N LYS A 36 -4.50 -2.79 -4.13
CA LYS A 36 -3.54 -2.10 -4.99
C LYS A 36 -2.11 -2.54 -4.71
N THR A 37 -1.74 -2.77 -3.46
CA THR A 37 -0.42 -3.32 -3.09
C THR A 37 -0.23 -4.70 -3.70
N GLU A 38 -1.23 -5.58 -3.60
CA GLU A 38 -1.15 -6.88 -4.26
C GLU A 38 -0.97 -6.74 -5.77
N GLU A 39 -1.71 -5.83 -6.41
CA GLU A 39 -1.59 -5.60 -7.85
C GLU A 39 -0.22 -5.05 -8.23
N LEU A 40 0.31 -4.08 -7.46
CA LEU A 40 1.66 -3.54 -7.63
C LEU A 40 2.71 -4.65 -7.52
N LEU A 41 2.60 -5.53 -6.52
CA LEU A 41 3.52 -6.65 -6.33
C LEU A 41 3.44 -7.67 -7.48
N ARG A 42 2.24 -7.93 -8.02
CA ARG A 42 2.08 -8.81 -9.21
C ARG A 42 2.70 -8.20 -10.46
N GLN A 43 2.63 -6.88 -10.61
CA GLN A 43 3.15 -6.18 -11.79
C GLN A 43 4.62 -5.75 -11.63
N TYR A 44 5.18 -5.85 -10.42
CA TYR A 44 6.54 -5.43 -10.09
C TYR A 44 7.63 -5.92 -11.06
N PRO A 45 7.65 -7.22 -11.47
CA PRO A 45 8.63 -7.68 -12.46
C PRO A 45 8.56 -6.89 -13.79
N LEU A 46 7.37 -6.51 -14.23
CA LEU A 46 7.17 -5.70 -15.44
C LEU A 46 7.70 -4.27 -15.25
N PHE A 47 7.41 -3.65 -14.11
CA PHE A 47 7.92 -2.31 -13.80
C PHE A 47 9.44 -2.25 -13.79
N LYS A 48 10.10 -3.31 -13.30
CA LYS A 48 11.57 -3.41 -13.28
C LYS A 48 12.19 -3.47 -14.68
N MET A 49 11.45 -4.01 -15.66
CA MET A 49 11.85 -4.09 -17.06
C MET A 49 11.65 -2.77 -17.82
N ILE A 50 10.68 -1.96 -17.43
CA ILE A 50 10.41 -0.65 -18.05
C ILE A 50 11.53 0.33 -17.67
N LYS A 51 12.37 0.68 -18.64
CA LYS A 51 13.42 1.70 -18.49
C LYS A 51 12.96 3.04 -19.07
N GLY A 52 13.53 4.14 -18.57
CA GLY A 52 13.37 5.48 -19.14
C GLY A 52 12.09 6.25 -18.76
N LYS A 53 11.17 5.65 -17.99
CA LYS A 53 10.01 6.35 -17.44
C LYS A 53 10.27 6.74 -15.98
N ARG A 54 10.49 8.03 -15.72
CA ARG A 54 10.77 8.58 -14.39
C ARG A 54 9.80 8.07 -13.31
N ARG A 55 8.49 8.18 -13.54
CA ARG A 55 7.45 7.69 -12.61
C ARG A 55 7.55 6.19 -12.32
N THR A 56 7.90 5.38 -13.31
CA THR A 56 8.07 3.93 -13.11
C THR A 56 9.32 3.63 -12.31
N THR A 57 10.41 4.37 -12.53
CA THR A 57 11.64 4.26 -11.74
C THR A 57 11.42 4.65 -10.28
N GLU A 58 10.71 5.75 -10.03
CA GLU A 58 10.32 6.18 -8.67
C GLU A 58 9.43 5.14 -7.98
N LEU A 59 8.42 4.60 -8.69
CA LEU A 59 7.57 3.52 -8.17
C LEU A 59 8.37 2.26 -7.82
N VAL A 60 9.30 1.84 -8.68
CA VAL A 60 10.17 0.68 -8.40
C VAL A 60 11.03 0.95 -7.17
N ALA A 61 11.64 2.13 -7.06
CA ALA A 61 12.46 2.50 -5.90
C ALA A 61 11.64 2.47 -4.60
N ALA A 62 10.42 2.98 -4.62
CA ALA A 62 9.51 2.92 -3.49
C ALA A 62 9.17 1.48 -3.07
N ILE A 63 8.88 0.61 -4.04
CA ILE A 63 8.62 -0.81 -3.79
C ILE A 63 9.87 -1.47 -3.21
N GLU A 64 11.05 -1.22 -3.76
CA GLU A 64 12.32 -1.76 -3.23
C GLU A 64 12.59 -1.28 -1.80
N ASN A 65 12.36 -0.01 -1.49
CA ASN A 65 12.47 0.53 -0.13
C ASN A 65 11.48 -0.11 0.83
N ALA A 66 10.22 -0.31 0.42
CA ALA A 66 9.22 -0.97 1.23
C ALA A 66 9.57 -2.45 1.49
N LEU A 67 10.08 -3.15 0.47
CA LEU A 67 10.57 -4.51 0.59
C LEU A 67 11.79 -4.62 1.51
N ALA A 68 12.71 -3.65 1.47
CA ALA A 68 13.85 -3.57 2.37
C ALA A 68 13.39 -3.40 3.83
N LYS A 69 12.35 -2.61 4.10
CA LYS A 69 11.81 -2.44 5.46
C LYS A 69 11.21 -3.73 6.05
N ILE A 70 10.77 -4.67 5.22
CA ILE A 70 10.24 -5.96 5.67
C ILE A 70 11.27 -7.09 5.58
N SER A 71 12.52 -6.83 5.18
CA SER A 71 13.51 -7.89 4.90
C SER A 71 13.86 -8.74 6.13
N GLU A 72 13.83 -8.14 7.32
CA GLU A 72 14.11 -8.80 8.60
C GLU A 72 12.99 -9.76 9.05
N ASP A 73 11.82 -9.71 8.39
CA ASP A 73 10.72 -10.62 8.71
C ASP A 73 11.02 -12.02 8.21
N GLN A 74 10.96 -13.02 9.11
CA GLN A 74 11.20 -14.44 8.77
C GLN A 74 10.33 -14.96 7.62
N TYR A 75 9.18 -14.31 7.34
CA TYR A 75 8.25 -14.69 6.29
C TYR A 75 8.30 -13.76 5.08
N ALA A 76 9.23 -12.80 5.01
CA ALA A 76 9.37 -11.85 3.89
C ALA A 76 9.48 -12.56 2.54
N GLU A 77 10.13 -13.73 2.53
CA GLU A 77 10.32 -14.58 1.36
C GLU A 77 8.98 -15.04 0.73
N ILE A 78 7.89 -15.11 1.51
CA ILE A 78 6.55 -15.41 0.99
C ILE A 78 6.15 -14.38 -0.07
N ILE A 79 6.47 -13.09 0.12
CA ILE A 79 6.12 -12.04 -0.84
C ILE A 79 6.88 -12.25 -2.15
N ARG A 80 8.19 -12.45 -2.08
CA ARG A 80 9.03 -12.67 -3.27
C ARG A 80 8.55 -13.89 -4.06
N ARG A 81 8.44 -15.04 -3.38
CA ARG A 81 8.08 -16.31 -4.04
C ARG A 81 6.67 -16.31 -4.59
N HIS A 82 5.71 -15.73 -3.87
CA HIS A 82 4.33 -15.73 -4.31
C HIS A 82 4.07 -14.77 -5.47
N TYR A 83 4.58 -13.53 -5.38
CA TYR A 83 4.27 -12.50 -6.36
C TYR A 83 5.25 -12.46 -7.53
N PHE A 84 6.54 -12.69 -7.29
CA PHE A 84 7.58 -12.55 -8.31
C PHE A 84 7.83 -13.90 -9.01
N ASP A 85 7.95 -14.99 -8.24
CA ASP A 85 8.19 -16.33 -8.79
C ASP A 85 6.90 -17.10 -9.13
N ARG A 86 5.73 -16.51 -8.87
CA ARG A 86 4.40 -17.09 -9.12
C ARG A 86 4.16 -18.45 -8.45
N GLN A 87 4.81 -18.68 -7.31
CA GLN A 87 4.63 -19.94 -6.59
C GLN A 87 3.32 -19.96 -5.79
N GLY A 88 2.66 -21.12 -5.80
CA GLY A 88 1.48 -21.38 -4.97
C GLY A 88 1.81 -21.35 -3.48
N LEU A 89 0.87 -20.90 -2.66
CA LEU A 89 1.06 -20.81 -1.20
C LEU A 89 1.25 -22.20 -0.58
N GLU A 90 0.72 -23.24 -1.19
CA GLU A 90 0.86 -24.64 -0.80
C GLU A 90 2.33 -25.06 -0.84
N LYS A 91 3.01 -24.77 -1.95
CA LYS A 91 4.44 -25.07 -2.12
C LYS A 91 5.30 -24.24 -1.16
N ILE A 92 5.02 -22.95 -1.05
CA ILE A 92 5.76 -22.05 -0.15
C ILE A 92 5.61 -22.51 1.31
N ALA A 93 4.39 -22.89 1.71
CA ALA A 93 4.11 -23.37 3.06
C ALA A 93 4.86 -24.68 3.36
N LEU A 94 4.90 -25.61 2.41
CA LEU A 94 5.66 -26.85 2.52
C LEU A 94 7.16 -26.57 2.72
N ASP A 95 7.74 -25.71 1.89
CA ASP A 95 9.18 -25.39 1.94
C ASP A 95 9.56 -24.64 3.22
N LEU A 96 8.62 -23.88 3.80
CA LEU A 96 8.80 -23.18 5.09
C LEU A 96 8.39 -24.02 6.31
N ASN A 97 7.92 -25.26 6.09
CA ASN A 97 7.39 -26.15 7.13
C ASN A 97 6.28 -25.51 8.00
N ILE A 98 5.35 -24.79 7.36
CA ILE A 98 4.18 -24.16 8.01
C ILE A 98 2.88 -24.60 7.32
N SER A 99 1.73 -24.38 7.97
CA SER A 99 0.44 -24.62 7.32
C SER A 99 0.14 -23.59 6.23
N THR A 100 -0.62 -23.98 5.21
CA THR A 100 -1.09 -23.08 4.14
C THR A 100 -1.92 -21.91 4.69
N LYS A 101 -2.71 -22.15 5.74
CA LYS A 101 -3.46 -21.13 6.48
C LYS A 101 -2.51 -20.13 7.15
N THR A 102 -1.44 -20.61 7.76
CA THR A 102 -0.38 -19.79 8.39
C THR A 102 0.33 -18.95 7.33
N ALA A 103 0.74 -19.56 6.21
CA ALA A 103 1.36 -18.85 5.09
C ALA A 103 0.46 -17.73 4.54
N ARG A 104 -0.84 -18.01 4.35
CA ARG A 104 -1.83 -17.00 3.94
C ARG A 104 -1.92 -15.84 4.93
N LYS A 105 -1.95 -16.14 6.24
CA LYS A 105 -2.00 -15.11 7.30
C LYS A 105 -0.74 -14.23 7.29
N HIS A 106 0.45 -14.83 7.20
CA HIS A 106 1.70 -14.06 7.12
C HIS A 106 1.78 -13.23 5.85
N LYS A 107 1.37 -13.78 4.70
CA LYS A 107 1.25 -13.02 3.44
C LYS A 107 0.35 -11.79 3.62
N GLN A 108 -0.85 -11.97 4.17
CA GLN A 108 -1.80 -10.87 4.39
C GLN A 108 -1.23 -9.79 5.34
N ARG A 109 -0.54 -10.20 6.40
CA ARG A 109 0.14 -9.26 7.32
C ARG A 109 1.22 -8.47 6.58
N LEU A 110 2.09 -9.13 5.82
CA LEU A 110 3.17 -8.49 5.07
C LEU A 110 2.64 -7.54 3.99
N VAL A 111 1.60 -7.94 3.25
CA VAL A 111 0.90 -7.05 2.30
C VAL A 111 0.30 -5.85 3.04
N GLY A 112 -0.26 -6.05 4.23
CA GLY A 112 -0.73 -4.95 5.07
C GLY A 112 0.38 -3.97 5.44
N THR A 113 1.53 -4.48 5.90
CA THR A 113 2.71 -3.65 6.21
C THR A 113 3.20 -2.89 4.98
N LEU A 114 3.34 -3.58 3.85
CA LEU A 114 3.74 -2.96 2.58
C LEU A 114 2.72 -1.90 2.13
N SER A 115 1.43 -2.16 2.30
CA SER A 115 0.37 -1.20 2.00
C SER A 115 0.52 0.07 2.83
N THR A 116 0.80 -0.05 4.13
CA THR A 116 1.04 1.12 4.99
C THR A 116 2.30 1.88 4.57
N LEU A 117 3.34 1.18 4.12
CA LEU A 117 4.59 1.81 3.67
C LEU A 117 4.47 2.48 2.30
N LEU A 118 3.71 1.88 1.37
CA LEU A 118 3.56 2.37 0.00
C LEU A 118 2.50 3.47 -0.14
N PHE A 119 1.51 3.48 0.76
CA PHE A 119 0.42 4.45 0.78
C PHE A 119 0.50 5.35 2.02
N SER A 120 1.68 5.52 2.61
CA SER A 120 1.87 6.55 3.63
C SER A 120 1.70 7.94 3.01
N ASP A 121 1.28 8.92 3.82
CA ASP A 121 1.11 10.30 3.37
C ASP A 121 2.39 10.84 2.73
N GLU A 122 3.57 10.50 3.26
CA GLU A 122 4.87 10.86 2.68
C GLU A 122 5.07 10.32 1.24
N MET A 123 4.72 9.05 1.02
CA MET A 123 4.82 8.41 -0.30
C MET A 123 3.82 8.97 -1.30
N ILE A 124 2.59 9.25 -0.86
CA ILE A 124 1.56 9.87 -1.70
C ILE A 124 2.00 11.27 -2.10
N GLN A 125 2.56 12.05 -1.18
CA GLN A 125 3.12 13.37 -1.47
C GLN A 125 4.26 13.29 -2.48
N GLU A 126 5.17 12.32 -2.32
CA GLU A 126 6.31 12.13 -3.22
C GLU A 126 5.91 11.74 -4.65
N ILE A 127 4.85 10.93 -4.81
CA ILE A 127 4.40 10.45 -6.13
C ILE A 127 3.44 11.43 -6.82
N PHE A 128 2.53 12.08 -6.09
CA PHE A 128 1.41 12.83 -6.69
C PHE A 128 1.59 14.35 -6.69
N PHE A 129 2.41 14.92 -5.80
CA PHE A 129 2.48 16.36 -5.59
C PHE A 129 3.86 16.97 -5.85
N ARG A 130 4.76 16.21 -6.51
CA ARG A 130 6.10 16.66 -6.90
C ARG A 130 6.25 16.90 -8.41
#